data_AF-A0A085BAD2-F1
#
_entry.id   AF-A0A085BAD2-F1
#
_cell.length_a   1.000
_cell.length_b   1.000
_cell.length_c   1.000
_cell.angle_alpha   90.00
_cell.angle_beta   90.00
_cell.angle_gamma   90.00
#
_symmetry.space_group_name_H-M   'P 1'
#
loop_
_entity.id
_entity.type
_entity.pdbx_description
1 polymer ?
#
loop_
_entity_poly.entity_id
_entity_poly.type
_entity_poly.pdbx_seq_one_letter_code
_entity_poly.pdbx_strand_id
1 'polypeptide(L)'
;MPVKLQLANCSHCKGYILSTIINTEDKYHPLILNHYLQHGESRFTLDKKIFDRTVSETMSEIQVVNFKEHLKNQENYCTCNCKDKGRIHQFYDKRSSIKTKDENTDQDVYFYDLYLTYNNFHQDIPTRQAI
;
A
#
# COMPACT_ATOMS: atom_id res chain seq x y z
N MET A 1 5.22 -28.87 -0.61
CA MET A 1 4.03 -28.86 0.27
C MET A 1 3.13 -27.70 -0.14
N PRO A 2 1.79 -27.78 -0.01
CA PRO A 2 0.94 -26.62 -0.26
C PRO A 2 1.22 -25.57 0.82
N VAL A 3 1.75 -24.42 0.40
CA VAL A 3 1.94 -23.26 1.27
C VAL A 3 0.58 -22.77 1.75
N LYS A 4 0.41 -22.65 3.07
CA LYS A 4 -0.82 -22.16 3.70
C LYS A 4 -0.61 -20.76 4.25
N LEU A 5 -1.60 -19.90 4.00
CA LEU A 5 -1.63 -18.53 4.48
C LEU A 5 -2.76 -18.37 5.51
N GLN A 6 -2.55 -17.42 6.40
CA GLN A 6 -3.54 -16.94 7.34
C GLN A 6 -4.01 -15.56 6.88
N LEU A 7 -5.32 -15.41 6.71
CA LEU A 7 -5.98 -14.21 6.22
C LEU A 7 -6.81 -13.59 7.33
N ALA A 8 -6.67 -12.28 7.48
CA ALA A 8 -7.54 -11.46 8.30
C ALA A 8 -8.64 -10.89 7.41
N ASN A 9 -9.87 -11.39 7.58
CA ASN A 9 -11.04 -10.94 6.83
C ASN A 9 -11.85 -9.96 7.68
N CYS A 10 -12.35 -8.91 7.04
CA CYS A 10 -13.28 -8.00 7.70
C CYS A 10 -14.64 -8.68 7.90
N SER A 11 -15.19 -8.59 9.10
CA SER A 11 -16.52 -9.08 9.46
C SER A 11 -17.66 -8.42 8.68
N HIS A 12 -17.46 -7.19 8.17
CA HIS A 12 -18.47 -6.42 7.44
C HIS A 12 -18.45 -6.65 5.92
N CYS A 13 -17.31 -6.42 5.26
CA CYS A 13 -17.20 -6.52 3.80
C CYS A 13 -16.82 -7.94 3.32
N LYS A 14 -16.42 -8.84 4.22
CA LYS A 14 -15.82 -10.17 3.92
C LYS A 14 -14.56 -10.15 3.04
N GLY A 15 -14.08 -8.97 2.65
CA GLY A 15 -12.80 -8.78 1.99
C GLY A 15 -11.64 -8.95 2.97
N TYR A 16 -10.49 -9.34 2.45
CA TYR A 16 -9.29 -9.50 3.27
C TYR A 16 -8.58 -8.16 3.49
N ILE A 17 -8.05 -7.99 4.70
CA ILE A 17 -7.32 -6.80 5.15
C ILE A 17 -5.82 -7.08 5.05
N LEU A 18 -5.39 -8.20 5.63
CA LEU A 18 -3.99 -8.57 5.72
C LEU A 18 -3.84 -10.08 5.59
N SER A 19 -2.70 -10.51 5.08
CA SER A 19 -2.34 -11.93 4.98
C SER A 19 -0.95 -12.18 5.55
N THR A 20 -0.73 -13.37 6.12
CA THR A 20 0.56 -13.80 6.68
C THR A 20 0.80 -15.29 6.49
N ILE A 21 2.03 -15.75 6.74
CA ILE A 21 2.43 -17.16 6.68
C ILE A 21 2.15 -17.87 8.01
N ILE A 22 1.67 -19.11 7.92
CA ILE A 22 1.44 -19.95 9.11
C ILE A 22 2.75 -20.57 9.58
N ASN A 23 3.52 -21.14 8.65
CA ASN A 23 4.80 -21.76 8.97
C ASN A 23 5.91 -20.76 8.71
N THR A 24 6.76 -20.53 9.71
CA THR A 24 7.92 -19.64 9.60
C THR A 24 9.00 -20.20 8.68
N GLU A 25 9.04 -21.52 8.50
CA GLU A 25 9.96 -22.21 7.56
C GLU A 25 9.66 -21.84 6.10
N ASP A 26 8.40 -21.56 5.78
CA ASP A 26 7.98 -21.17 4.43
C ASP A 26 8.35 -19.70 4.10
N LYS A 27 8.91 -18.92 5.04
CA LYS A 27 9.26 -17.50 4.86
C LYS A 27 10.16 -17.25 3.65
N TYR A 28 11.07 -18.18 3.38
CA TYR A 28 12.03 -18.10 2.26
C TYR A 28 11.54 -18.81 0.99
N HIS A 29 10.30 -19.29 0.97
CA HIS A 29 9.73 -19.91 -0.21
C HIS A 29 9.60 -18.85 -1.33
N PRO A 30 10.04 -19.14 -2.57
CA PRO A 30 10.10 -18.16 -3.65
C PRO A 30 8.73 -17.54 -3.96
N LEU A 31 7.66 -18.32 -3.87
CA LEU A 31 6.29 -17.82 -4.05
C LEU A 31 5.88 -16.79 -2.98
N ILE A 32 6.29 -16.97 -1.73
CA ILE A 32 5.98 -16.08 -0.62
C ILE A 32 6.77 -14.79 -0.76
N LEU A 33 8.06 -14.89 -1.08
CA LEU A 33 8.91 -13.71 -1.32
C LEU A 33 8.40 -12.89 -2.51
N ASN A 34 8.05 -13.55 -3.61
CA ASN A 34 7.50 -12.85 -4.77
C ASN A 34 6.19 -12.13 -4.41
N HIS A 35 5.29 -12.80 -3.69
CA HIS A 35 4.02 -12.21 -3.24
C HIS A 35 4.25 -11.02 -2.29
N TYR A 36 5.21 -11.13 -1.37
CA TYR A 36 5.62 -10.02 -0.50
C TYR A 36 6.19 -8.84 -1.29
N LEU A 37 7.02 -9.09 -2.30
CA LEU A 37 7.57 -8.04 -3.14
C LEU A 37 6.52 -7.34 -4.01
N GLN A 38 5.48 -8.08 -4.42
CA GLN A 38 4.38 -7.53 -5.23
C GLN A 38 3.43 -6.64 -4.43
N HIS A 39 3.07 -7.04 -3.20
CA HIS A 39 2.03 -6.37 -2.42
C HIS A 39 2.56 -5.53 -1.25
N GLY A 40 3.78 -5.84 -0.78
CA GLY A 40 4.42 -5.21 0.36
C GLY A 40 3.71 -5.47 1.69
N GLU A 41 4.24 -4.85 2.76
CA GLU A 41 3.72 -4.95 4.12
C GLU A 41 2.28 -4.46 4.28
N SER A 42 1.79 -3.66 3.33
CA SER A 42 0.42 -3.13 3.35
C SER A 42 -0.66 -4.21 3.32
N ARG A 43 -0.35 -5.34 2.66
CA ARG A 43 -1.33 -6.40 2.33
C ARG A 43 -0.82 -7.80 2.65
N PHE A 44 0.48 -7.96 2.82
CA PHE A 44 1.09 -9.22 3.21
C PHE A 44 2.27 -8.98 4.18
N THR A 45 2.20 -9.56 5.37
CA THR A 45 3.24 -9.43 6.40
C THR A 45 3.93 -10.76 6.66
N LEU A 46 5.24 -10.73 6.75
CA LEU A 46 6.04 -11.89 7.16
C LEU A 46 6.16 -12.01 8.69
N ASP A 47 5.88 -10.93 9.41
CA ASP A 47 5.94 -10.88 10.87
C ASP A 47 4.57 -11.12 11.50
N LYS A 48 4.43 -12.28 12.15
CA LYS A 48 3.22 -12.67 12.88
C LYS A 48 2.80 -11.67 13.95
N LYS A 49 3.76 -11.02 14.61
CA LYS A 49 3.47 -10.01 15.65
C LYS A 49 2.69 -8.82 15.09
N ILE A 50 3.02 -8.39 13.86
CA ILE A 50 2.33 -7.28 13.19
C ILE A 50 0.92 -7.75 12.81
N PHE A 51 0.82 -8.96 12.26
CA PHE A 51 -0.47 -9.58 11.93
C PHE A 51 -1.40 -9.65 13.15
N ASP A 52 -0.97 -10.26 14.25
CA ASP A 52 -1.79 -10.43 15.46
C ASP A 52 -2.26 -9.09 16.04
N ARG A 53 -1.40 -8.07 16.01
CA ARG A 53 -1.76 -6.71 16.42
C ARG A 53 -2.85 -6.12 15.52
N THR A 54 -2.68 -6.18 14.20
CA THR A 54 -3.67 -5.64 13.26
C THR A 54 -5.02 -6.37 13.35
N VAL A 55 -5.01 -7.69 13.53
CA VAL A 55 -6.22 -8.49 13.74
C VAL A 55 -6.97 -8.07 15.01
N SER A 56 -6.22 -7.84 16.09
CA SER A 56 -6.78 -7.41 17.37
C SER A 56 -7.39 -6.01 17.30
N GLU A 57 -6.77 -5.10 16.56
CA GLU A 57 -7.25 -3.72 16.38
C GLU A 57 -8.49 -3.63 15.46
N THR A 58 -8.61 -4.54 14.49
CA THR A 58 -9.66 -4.48 13.45
C THR A 58 -10.84 -5.44 13.64
N MET A 59 -10.85 -6.23 14.73
CA MET A 59 -11.86 -7.27 15.00
C MET A 59 -12.15 -8.16 13.78
N SER A 60 -11.09 -8.55 13.08
CA SER A 60 -11.17 -9.35 11.84
C SER A 60 -11.28 -10.84 12.13
N GLU A 61 -12.05 -11.56 11.32
CA GLU A 61 -12.13 -13.02 11.34
C GLU A 61 -10.89 -13.63 10.70
N ILE A 62 -10.30 -14.63 11.35
CA ILE A 62 -9.11 -15.32 10.85
C ILE A 62 -9.54 -16.53 10.02
N GLN A 63 -9.08 -16.58 8.76
CA GLN A 63 -9.28 -17.73 7.89
C GLN A 63 -7.95 -18.29 7.40
N VAL A 64 -7.80 -19.61 7.42
CA VAL A 64 -6.64 -20.30 6.83
C VAL A 64 -7.00 -20.76 5.42
N VAL A 65 -6.18 -20.39 4.44
CA VAL A 65 -6.43 -20.65 3.02
C VAL A 65 -5.15 -21.11 2.34
N ASN A 66 -5.26 -21.93 1.29
CA ASN A 66 -4.11 -22.31 0.49
C ASN A 66 -3.61 -21.13 -0.35
N PHE A 67 -2.29 -21.04 -0.57
CA PHE A 67 -1.70 -19.97 -1.39
C PHE A 67 -2.35 -19.85 -2.77
N LYS A 68 -2.60 -20.98 -3.45
CA LYS A 68 -3.26 -20.99 -4.78
C LYS A 68 -4.69 -20.48 -4.77
N GLU A 69 -5.42 -20.70 -3.68
CA GLU A 69 -6.78 -20.18 -3.51
C GLU A 69 -6.76 -18.69 -3.21
N HIS A 70 -5.80 -18.24 -2.40
CA HIS A 70 -5.57 -16.82 -2.15
C HIS A 70 -5.27 -16.06 -3.45
N LEU A 71 -4.43 -16.61 -4.34
CA LEU A 71 -4.16 -16.01 -5.65
C LEU A 71 -5.42 -15.79 -6.50
N LYS A 72 -6.41 -16.69 -6.42
CA LYS A 72 -7.66 -16.55 -7.18
C LYS A 72 -8.54 -15.43 -6.65
N ASN A 73 -8.45 -15.13 -5.35
CA ASN A 73 -9.25 -14.13 -4.66
C ASN A 73 -8.41 -12.92 -4.24
N GLN A 74 -7.25 -12.72 -4.86
CA GLN A 74 -6.31 -11.65 -4.53
C GLN A 74 -6.88 -10.25 -4.72
N GLU A 75 -7.95 -10.10 -5.49
CA GLU A 75 -8.60 -8.80 -5.72
C GLU A 75 -9.68 -8.48 -4.68
N ASN A 76 -10.09 -9.45 -3.87
CA ASN A 76 -11.17 -9.32 -2.89
C ASN A 76 -10.68 -8.67 -1.59
N TYR A 77 -10.11 -7.47 -1.71
CA TYR A 77 -9.70 -6.65 -0.57
C TYR A 77 -10.90 -6.09 0.16
N CYS A 78 -10.73 -5.79 1.45
CA CYS A 78 -11.76 -5.04 2.14
C CYS A 78 -11.85 -3.61 1.61
N THR A 79 -13.07 -3.22 1.26
CA THR A 79 -13.44 -1.87 0.81
C THR A 79 -14.19 -1.09 1.89
N CYS A 80 -14.31 -1.63 3.11
CA CYS A 80 -14.82 -0.85 4.23
C CYS A 80 -13.95 0.39 4.38
N ASN A 81 -14.55 1.57 4.17
CA ASN A 81 -13.98 2.84 4.56
C ASN A 81 -13.81 2.83 6.09
N CYS A 82 -12.75 2.19 6.59
CA CYS A 82 -12.23 2.47 7.91
C CYS A 82 -11.71 3.90 7.83
N LYS A 83 -12.57 4.84 8.23
CA LYS A 83 -12.17 6.22 8.45
C LYS A 83 -11.08 6.18 9.54
N ASP A 84 -9.88 6.63 9.15
CA ASP A 84 -8.66 6.83 9.93
C ASP A 84 -7.87 5.53 10.26
N LYS A 85 -6.55 5.39 10.04
CA LYS A 85 -5.45 6.37 10.02
C LYS A 85 -4.33 5.92 9.06
N GLY A 86 -3.92 6.86 8.23
CA GLY A 86 -2.85 6.72 7.28
C GLY A 86 -3.29 7.46 6.05
N ARG A 87 -3.01 8.77 6.03
CA ARG A 87 -3.04 9.52 4.77
C ARG A 87 -2.00 8.88 3.86
N ILE A 88 -2.39 7.82 3.16
CA ILE A 88 -1.87 7.61 1.83
C ILE A 88 -2.34 8.87 1.13
N HIS A 89 -1.42 9.82 0.96
CA HIS A 89 -1.60 10.88 -0.01
C HIS A 89 -1.79 10.16 -1.34
N GLN A 90 -3.03 9.81 -1.64
CA GLN A 90 -3.46 9.62 -3.01
C GLN A 90 -3.17 10.98 -3.62
N PHE A 91 -2.06 11.06 -4.35
CA PHE A 91 -1.87 12.09 -5.34
C PHE A 91 -3.01 11.86 -6.32
N TYR A 92 -4.17 12.43 -6.01
CA TYR A 92 -5.21 12.64 -6.98
C TYR A 92 -4.53 13.36 -8.12
N ASP A 93 -4.62 12.79 -9.32
CA ASP A 93 -4.38 13.45 -10.59
C ASP A 93 -5.30 14.68 -10.68
N LYS A 94 -4.95 15.73 -9.94
CA LYS A 94 -5.40 17.05 -10.27
C LYS A 94 -4.55 17.38 -11.48
N ARG A 95 -5.16 17.27 -12.65
CA ARG A 95 -4.73 17.95 -13.88
C ARG A 95 -4.66 19.44 -13.54
N SER A 96 -3.61 19.86 -12.83
CA SER A 96 -3.18 21.23 -12.75
C SER A 96 -2.83 21.58 -14.18
N SER A 97 -3.43 22.66 -14.65
CA SER A 97 -3.19 23.20 -15.98
C SER A 97 -1.68 23.29 -16.20
N ILE A 98 -1.15 22.39 -17.03
CA ILE A 98 0.16 22.55 -17.64
C ILE A 98 0.04 23.87 -18.39
N LYS A 99 0.54 24.95 -17.80
CA LYS A 99 0.78 26.19 -18.54
C LYS A 99 1.71 25.76 -19.65
N THR A 100 1.21 25.87 -20.88
CA THR A 100 1.96 25.61 -22.10
C THR A 100 3.28 26.34 -21.99
N LYS A 101 4.37 25.55 -21.94
CA LYS A 101 5.74 26.01 -22.02
C LYS A 101 5.92 26.60 -23.41
N ASP A 102 5.68 27.90 -23.56
CA ASP A 102 6.36 28.66 -24.58
C ASP A 102 7.77 28.97 -24.05
N GLU A 103 8.75 28.47 -24.80
CA GLU A 103 10.10 29.05 -24.95
C GLU A 103 10.97 29.20 -23.70
N ASN A 104 11.26 28.11 -22.97
CA ASN A 104 12.48 28.09 -22.14
C ASN A 104 13.26 26.78 -22.33
N THR A 105 14.49 26.98 -22.79
CA THR A 105 15.60 26.05 -23.05
C THR A 105 15.64 24.87 -22.07
N ASP A 106 15.86 23.65 -22.58
CA ASP A 106 15.84 22.40 -21.80
C ASP A 106 16.73 22.39 -20.53
N GLN A 107 17.73 23.27 -20.44
CA GLN A 107 18.58 23.44 -19.26
C GLN A 107 17.85 24.09 -18.07
N ASP A 108 16.83 24.91 -18.29
CA ASP A 108 16.15 25.65 -17.23
C ASP A 108 15.06 24.83 -16.54
N VAL A 109 14.61 23.74 -17.17
CA VAL A 109 13.57 22.86 -16.63
C VAL A 109 14.04 22.18 -15.35
N TYR A 110 15.28 21.68 -15.34
CA TYR A 110 15.84 21.00 -14.18
C TYR A 110 15.93 21.93 -12.96
N PHE A 111 16.43 23.16 -13.16
CA PHE A 111 16.54 24.14 -12.09
C PHE A 111 15.18 24.66 -11.62
N TYR A 112 14.22 24.76 -12.53
CA TYR A 112 12.85 25.15 -12.18
C TYR A 112 12.16 24.10 -11.31
N ASP A 113 12.27 22.82 -11.68
CA ASP A 113 11.71 21.72 -10.90
C ASP A 113 12.40 21.59 -9.53
N LEU A 114 13.72 21.79 -9.47
CA LEU A 114 14.49 21.82 -8.21
C LEU A 114 14.08 23.01 -7.32
N TYR A 115 13.87 24.18 -7.90
CA TYR A 115 13.42 25.38 -7.19
C TYR A 115 12.01 25.21 -6.63
N LEU A 116 11.09 24.64 -7.42
CA LEU A 116 9.73 24.36 -6.98
C LEU A 116 9.72 23.32 -5.85
N THR A 117 10.48 22.23 -5.99
CA THR A 117 10.56 21.19 -4.95
C THR A 117 11.15 21.75 -3.66
N TYR A 118 12.29 22.46 -3.73
CA TYR A 118 12.91 23.08 -2.57
C TYR A 118 11.92 24.01 -1.83
N ASN A 119 11.27 24.92 -2.54
CA ASN A 119 10.31 25.84 -1.91
C ASN A 119 9.10 25.12 -1.32
N ASN A 120 8.60 24.07 -1.96
CA ASN A 120 7.52 23.28 -1.39
C ASN A 120 7.94 22.52 -0.13
N PHE A 121 9.19 22.06 -0.02
CA PHE A 121 9.67 21.42 1.21
C PHE A 121 9.85 22.41 2.36
N HIS A 122 10.20 23.66 2.07
CA HIS A 122 10.50 24.69 3.07
C HIS A 122 9.34 25.65 3.37
N GLN A 123 8.23 25.57 2.64
CA GLN A 123 7.00 26.30 2.96
C GLN A 123 6.13 25.57 3.99
N ASP A 124 5.47 26.36 4.83
CA ASP A 124 4.46 25.90 5.78
C ASP A 124 3.37 25.09 5.03
N ILE A 125 2.96 23.98 5.65
CA ILE A 125 2.03 23.00 5.08
C ILE A 125 0.79 23.62 4.40
N PRO A 126 0.13 24.69 4.91
CA PRO A 126 -1.04 25.27 4.25
C PRO A 126 -0.77 26.06 2.96
N THR A 127 0.48 26.47 2.67
CA THR A 127 0.79 27.33 1.50
C THR A 127 1.45 26.59 0.34
N ARG A 128 1.74 25.29 0.49
CA ARG A 128 2.39 24.49 -0.55
C ARG A 128 1.53 24.43 -1.80
N GLN A 129 2.10 24.81 -2.94
CA GLN A 129 1.47 24.66 -4.24
C GLN A 129 1.90 23.31 -4.81
N ALA A 130 0.95 22.40 -4.99
CA ALA A 130 1.23 21.10 -5.60
C ALA A 130 1.81 21.31 -7.01
N ILE A 131 3.01 20.75 -7.23
CA ILE A 131 3.65 20.64 -8.53
C ILE A 131 2.94 19.55 -9.31
#